data_AF-A0A6A3B7M5-F1
#
_entry.id   AF-A0A6A3B7M5-F1
#
_cell.length_a   1.000
_cell.length_b   1.000
_cell.length_c   1.000
_cell.angle_alpha   90.00
_cell.angle_beta   90.00
_cell.angle_gamma   90.00
#
_symmetry.space_group_name_H-M   'P 1'
#
loop_
_entity.id
_entity.type
_entity.pdbx_description
1 polymer ?
#
loop_
_entity_poly.entity_id
_entity_poly.type
_entity_poly.pdbx_seq_one_letter_code
_entity_poly.pdbx_strand_id
1 'polypeptide(L)' 'MLGYQFHFLPHEKFSRDGIDVQTGRRVFSLSDKEITMKIKSTGEVCSVPHGLVVWSTGVETRPVVKDFMAQIGQSGHLR' A
#
# COMPACT_ATOMS: atom_id res chain seq x y z
N MET A 1 -20.40 30.66 8.66
CA MET A 1 -19.98 29.77 7.55
C MET A 1 -19.18 28.64 8.18
N LEU A 2 -19.83 27.52 8.49
CA LEU A 2 -19.20 26.39 9.17
C LEU A 2 -18.31 25.65 8.16
N GLY A 3 -17.01 25.57 8.44
CA GLY A 3 -16.07 24.81 7.64
C GLY A 3 -16.33 23.31 7.80
N TYR A 4 -16.60 22.63 6.69
CA TYR A 4 -16.72 21.17 6.67
C TYR A 4 -15.33 20.54 6.85
N GLN A 5 -15.12 19.87 7.98
CA GLN A 5 -13.91 19.11 8.25
C GLN A 5 -14.07 17.69 7.67
N PHE A 6 -13.60 17.46 6.44
CA PHE A 6 -13.74 16.19 5.70
C PHE A 6 -12.89 15.01 6.22
N HIS A 7 -12.26 15.13 7.39
CA HIS A 7 -11.16 14.24 7.77
C HIS A 7 -11.59 12.84 8.28
N PHE A 8 -12.84 12.65 8.69
CA PHE A 8 -13.29 11.41 9.37
C PHE A 8 -14.28 10.55 8.60
N LEU A 9 -14.84 11.06 7.49
CA LEU A 9 -15.90 10.39 6.74
C LEU A 9 -15.50 9.08 6.03
N PRO A 10 -14.27 8.87 5.52
CA PRO A 10 -13.96 7.69 4.71
C PRO A 10 -14.11 6.37 5.46
N HIS A 11 -13.57 6.28 6.69
CA HIS A 11 -13.62 5.05 7.48
C HIS A 11 -15.05 4.64 7.82
N GLU A 12 -15.86 5.62 8.24
CA GLU A 12 -17.27 5.40 8.56
C GLU A 12 -18.06 4.95 7.32
N LYS A 13 -17.80 5.58 6.17
CA LYS A 13 -18.43 5.20 4.90
C LYS A 13 -18.05 3.78 4.48
N PHE A 14 -16.77 3.43 4.51
CA PHE A 14 -16.33 2.08 4.11
C PHE A 14 -16.93 1.00 5.02
N SER A 15 -16.99 1.25 6.33
CA SER A 15 -17.64 0.33 7.27
C SER A 15 -19.13 0.14 6.95
N ARG A 16 -19.86 1.24 6.67
CA ARG A 16 -21.28 1.18 6.26
C ARG A 16 -21.48 0.41 4.95
N ASP A 17 -20.54 0.54 4.02
CA ASP A 17 -20.57 -0.14 2.73
C ASP A 17 -20.07 -1.60 2.84
N GLY A 18 -19.76 -2.10 4.05
CA GLY A 18 -19.33 -3.47 4.31
C GLY A 18 -17.86 -3.76 3.97
N ILE A 19 -17.04 -2.72 3.81
CA ILE A 19 -15.63 -2.82 3.44
C ILE A 19 -14.77 -2.82 4.71
N ASP A 20 -14.05 -3.91 4.93
CA ASP A 20 -13.09 -4.05 6.03
C ASP A 20 -11.78 -3.29 5.73
N VAL A 21 -11.58 -2.16 6.40
CA VAL A 21 -10.43 -1.28 6.20
C VAL A 21 -9.30 -1.65 7.17
N GLN A 22 -8.30 -2.36 6.65
CA GLN A 22 -7.14 -2.81 7.43
C GLN A 22 -5.97 -1.81 7.36
N THR A 23 -5.95 -0.81 8.25
CA THR A 23 -4.83 0.13 8.36
C THR A 23 -3.66 -0.44 9.15
N GLY A 24 -2.47 0.14 8.98
CA GLY A 24 -1.28 -0.31 9.70
C GLY A 24 -0.78 -1.71 9.30
N ARG A 25 -1.32 -2.29 8.23
CA ARG A 25 -0.85 -3.55 7.64
C ARG A 25 -0.10 -3.27 6.34
N ARG A 26 0.96 -4.03 6.10
CA ARG A 26 1.75 -3.96 4.87
C ARG A 26 1.85 -5.34 4.25
N VAL A 27 1.43 -5.46 2.99
CA VAL A 27 1.65 -6.67 2.20
C VAL A 27 3.14 -6.82 1.92
N PHE A 28 3.68 -8.02 2.11
CA PHE A 28 5.07 -8.33 1.77
C PHE A 28 5.23 -9.62 0.94
N SER A 29 4.19 -10.45 0.85
CA SER A 29 4.18 -11.62 -0.04
C SER A 29 2.79 -11.82 -0.62
N LEU A 30 2.75 -12.30 -1.86
CA LEU A 30 1.53 -12.65 -2.59
C LEU A 30 1.72 -14.05 -3.17
N SER A 31 0.75 -14.92 -2.97
CA SER A 31 0.64 -16.23 -3.60
C SER A 31 -0.66 -16.31 -4.41
N ASP A 32 -0.86 -17.39 -5.15
CA ASP A 32 -2.06 -17.58 -5.98
C ASP A 32 -3.38 -17.60 -5.19
N LYS A 33 -3.32 -17.91 -3.88
CA LYS A 33 -4.51 -18.11 -3.04
C LYS A 33 -4.55 -17.21 -1.81
N GLU A 34 -3.42 -16.68 -1.39
CA GLU A 34 -3.29 -15.93 -0.14
C GLU A 34 -2.38 -14.72 -0.29
N ILE A 35 -2.73 -13.65 0.42
CA ILE A 35 -1.90 -12.46 0.60
C ILE A 35 -1.35 -12.46 2.03
N THR A 36 -0.04 -12.28 2.17
CA THR A 36 0.61 -12.24 3.48
C THR A 36 0.99 -10.81 3.83
N MET A 37 0.58 -10.40 5.02
CA MET A 37 0.72 -9.06 5.54
C MET A 37 1.44 -9.05 6.88
N LYS A 38 2.22 -7.99 7.11
CA LYS A 38 2.84 -7.68 8.39
C LYS A 38 2.07 -6.54 9.08
N ILE A 39 1.73 -6.72 10.34
CA ILE A 39 1.09 -5.71 11.18
C ILE A 39 2.19 -4.79 11.73
N LYS A 40 2.09 -3.48 11.50
CA LYS A 40 3.14 -2.51 11.85
C LYS A 40 3.33 -2.39 13.37
N SER A 41 2.25 -2.47 14.15
CA SER A 41 2.29 -2.28 15.61
C SER A 41 2.92 -3.47 16.33
N THR A 42 2.59 -4.70 15.94
CA THR A 42 3.04 -5.93 16.61
C THR A 42 4.20 -6.62 15.90
N GLY A 43 4.40 -6.32 14.61
CA GLY A 43 5.34 -7.05 13.75
C GLY A 43 4.83 -8.43 13.32
N GLU A 44 3.63 -8.83 13.75
CA GLU A 44 3.02 -10.12 13.46
C GLU A 44 2.73 -10.29 11.97
N VAL A 45 2.85 -11.52 11.50
CA VAL A 45 2.57 -11.93 10.13
C VAL A 45 1.25 -12.68 10.08
N CYS A 46 0.36 -12.25 9.19
CA CYS A 46 -0.94 -12.87 8.97
C CYS A 46 -1.17 -13.12 7.47
N SER A 47 -1.89 -14.20 7.15
CA SER A 47 -2.30 -14.53 5.78
C SER A 47 -3.81 -14.39 5.63
N VAL A 48 -4.25 -13.89 4.48
CA VAL A 48 -5.67 -13.74 4.14
C VAL A 48 -5.91 -14.38 2.76
N PRO A 49 -6.89 -15.29 2.62
CA PRO A 49 -7.24 -15.86 1.32
C PRO A 49 -7.87 -14.81 0.40
N HIS A 50 -7.66 -14.92 -0.91
CA HIS A 50 -8.22 -13.99 -1.88
C HIS A 50 -8.64 -14.68 -3.18
N GLY A 51 -9.62 -14.10 -3.87
CA GLY A 51 -9.98 -14.47 -5.25
C GLY A 51 -9.54 -13.44 -6.30
N LEU A 52 -9.32 -12.19 -5.88
CA LEU A 52 -8.86 -11.09 -6.72
C LEU A 52 -8.04 -10.12 -5.87
N VAL A 53 -6.95 -9.60 -6.44
CA VAL A 53 -6.14 -8.54 -5.83
C VAL A 53 -5.98 -7.40 -6.81
N VAL A 54 -6.29 -6.18 -6.35
CA VAL A 54 -6.06 -4.95 -7.10
C VAL A 54 -4.93 -4.18 -6.41
N TRP A 55 -3.84 -3.94 -7.13
CA TRP A 55 -2.68 -3.23 -6.60
C TRP A 55 -2.66 -1.78 -7.09
N SER A 56 -3.21 -0.87 -6.29
CA SER A 56 -3.32 0.55 -6.61
C SER A 56 -2.25 1.42 -5.94
N THR A 57 -1.09 0.84 -5.62
CA THR A 57 -0.01 1.51 -4.90
C THR A 57 1.34 1.27 -5.58
N GLY A 58 2.33 2.10 -5.24
CA GLY A 58 3.66 2.01 -5.82
C GLY A 58 3.82 3.00 -6.97
N VAL A 59 4.83 3.87 -6.81
CA VAL A 59 5.32 4.75 -7.86
C VAL A 59 6.81 4.46 -7.95
N GLU A 60 7.27 4.03 -9.12
CA GLU A 60 8.70 3.85 -9.40
C GLU A 60 9.08 4.64 -10.66
N THR A 61 10.31 5.12 -10.68
CA THR A 61 10.90 5.77 -11.85
C THR A 61 10.98 4.78 -13.02
N ARG A 62 10.62 5.24 -14.23
CA ARG A 62 10.70 4.41 -15.44
C ARG A 62 12.15 3.90 -15.66
N PRO A 63 12.34 2.67 -16.14
CA PRO A 63 13.67 2.06 -16.30
C PRO A 63 14.67 2.93 -17.06
N VAL A 64 14.26 3.53 -18.19
CA VAL A 64 15.13 4.40 -18.99
C VAL A 64 15.70 5.58 -18.20
N VAL A 65 14.90 6.18 -17.31
CA VAL A 65 15.34 7.30 -16.47
C VAL A 65 16.23 6.78 -15.34
N LYS A 66 15.91 5.61 -14.77
CA LYS A 66 16.72 4.94 -13.74
C LYS A 66 18.13 4.59 -14.27
N ASP A 67 18.21 4.03 -15.47
CA ASP A 67 19.46 3.63 -16.11
C ASP A 67 20.30 4.85 -16.50
N PHE A 68 19.67 5.86 -17.06
CA PHE A 68 20.34 7.12 -17.38
C PHE A 68 20.91 7.78 -16.13
N MET A 69 20.10 7.92 -15.07
CA MET A 69 20.56 8.44 -13.78
C MET A 69 21.74 7.65 -13.23
N ALA A 70 21.75 6.32 -13.36
CA ALA A 70 22.88 5.49 -12.95
C ALA A 70 24.16 5.78 -13.75
N GLN A 71 24.06 5.93 -15.08
CA GLN A 71 25.21 6.22 -15.94
C GLN A 71 25.88 7.56 -15.62
N ILE A 72 25.09 8.57 -15.24
CA ILE A 72 25.61 9.91 -14.91
C ILE A 72 25.97 10.07 -13.42
N GLY A 73 26.00 8.98 -12.66
CA GLY A 73 26.34 9.00 -11.23
C GLY A 73 25.26 9.62 -10.33
N GLN A 74 24.03 9.75 -10.83
CA GLN A 74 22.85 10.28 -10.12
C GLN A 74 21.84 9.20 -9.74
N SER A 75 22.22 7.92 -9.78
CA SER A 75 21.46 6.89 -9.08
C SER A 75 21.44 7.27 -7.60
N GLY A 76 20.32 7.84 -7.16
CA GLY A 76 20.12 8.23 -5.77
C GLY A 76 20.56 7.09 -4.86
N HIS A 77 21.21 7.43 -3.75
CA HIS A 77 21.66 6.50 -2.73
C HIS A 77 20.47 5.75 -2.13
N LEU A 78 20.01 4.71 -2.84
CA LEU A 78 18.96 3.80 -2.40
C LEU A 78 19.61 2.79 -1.45
N ARG A 79 19.56 3.10 -0.15
CA ARG A 79 19.76 2.13 0.93
C ARG A 79 18.52 1.26 1.11
#